data_AF-A0A1G9RVV6-F1
#
_entry.id   AF-A0A1G9RVV6-F1
#
_cell.length_a   1.000
_cell.length_b   1.000
_cell.length_c   1.000
_cell.angle_alpha   90.00
_cell.angle_beta   90.00
_cell.angle_gamma   90.00
#
_symmetry.space_group_name_H-M   'P 1'
#
loop_
_entity.id
_entity.type
_entity.pdbx_description
1 polymer ?
#
loop_
_entity_poly.entity_id
_entity_poly.type
_entity_poly.pdbx_seq_one_letter_code
_entity_poly.pdbx_strand_id
1 'polypeptide(L)'
;MADALPDSAITEKIASLASAVFGLSDDEGMAFNRAVSLLRAEKANADAQRIATLRTMTDRDLAQEVLWECVGQGSDTYPDRALQMLREGGFVRHAGIEAAYRVGFEASSEGWNGEHPGDAAEQPRFALAMQEALETIRDRIEGDA
;
A
#
# COMPACT_ATOMS: atom_id res chain seq x y z
N MET A 1 9.20 -13.62 -11.64
CA MET A 1 9.92 -12.95 -10.54
C MET A 1 10.91 -12.00 -11.17
N ALA A 2 10.71 -10.69 -11.05
CA ALA A 2 11.75 -9.73 -11.40
C ALA A 2 12.70 -9.70 -10.20
N ASP A 3 13.92 -10.24 -10.36
CA ASP A 3 14.94 -10.13 -9.33
C ASP A 3 15.13 -8.65 -8.98
N ALA A 4 14.87 -8.29 -7.72
CA ALA A 4 15.23 -6.98 -7.22
C ALA A 4 16.73 -6.81 -7.39
N LEU A 5 17.14 -5.80 -8.15
CA LEU A 5 18.56 -5.49 -8.34
C LEU A 5 19.19 -5.27 -6.95
N PRO A 6 20.40 -5.81 -6.69
CA PRO A 6 21.10 -5.54 -5.44
C PRO A 6 21.28 -4.02 -5.27
N ASP A 7 21.20 -3.52 -4.04
CA ASP A 7 21.26 -2.07 -3.73
C ASP A 7 22.46 -1.34 -4.35
N SER A 8 23.59 -2.05 -4.52
CA SER A 8 24.77 -1.54 -5.22
C SER A 8 24.50 -1.26 -6.71
N ALA A 9 23.81 -2.16 -7.40
CA ALA A 9 23.44 -2.00 -8.81
C ALA A 9 22.40 -0.89 -9.02
N ILE A 10 21.49 -0.69 -8.05
CA ILE A 10 20.55 0.43 -8.06
C ILE A 10 21.31 1.75 -7.91
N THR A 11 22.24 1.81 -6.95
CA THR A 11 23.05 3.00 -6.67
C THR A 11 23.91 3.40 -7.87
N GLU A 12 24.56 2.44 -8.53
CA GLU A 12 25.34 2.69 -9.75
C GLU A 12 24.47 3.20 -10.90
N LYS A 13 23.26 2.65 -11.05
CA LYS A 13 22.32 3.09 -12.08
C LYS A 13 21.84 4.52 -11.83
N ILE A 14 21.58 4.88 -10.57
CA ILE A 14 21.23 6.24 -10.15
C ILE A 14 22.40 7.20 -10.44
N ALA A 15 23.63 6.82 -10.09
CA ALA A 15 24.82 7.64 -10.34
C ALA A 15 25.08 7.85 -11.85
N SER A 16 24.84 6.83 -12.67
CA SER A 16 24.92 6.89 -14.13
C SER A 16 23.88 7.84 -14.71
N LEU A 17 22.61 7.72 -14.28
CA LEU A 17 21.52 8.63 -14.66
C LEU A 17 21.80 10.07 -14.23
N ALA A 18 22.29 10.28 -13.01
CA ALA A 18 22.64 11.61 -12.52
C ALA A 18 23.74 12.23 -13.38
N SER A 19 24.81 11.48 -13.69
CA SER A 19 25.89 11.93 -14.57
C SER A 19 25.39 12.30 -15.97
N ALA A 20 24.48 11.52 -16.55
CA ALA A 20 23.87 11.80 -17.84
C ALA A 20 23.03 13.09 -17.84
N VAL A 21 22.29 13.34 -16.75
CA VAL A 21 21.51 14.58 -16.57
C VAL A 21 22.41 15.80 -16.35
N PHE A 22 23.52 15.64 -15.62
CA PHE A 22 24.51 16.70 -15.42
C PHE A 22 25.29 17.05 -16.70
N GLY A 23 25.41 16.11 -17.64
CA GLY A 23 26.06 16.33 -18.92
C GLY A 23 25.20 17.03 -19.98
N LEU A 24 23.95 17.36 -19.68
CA LEU A 24 23.05 18.07 -20.60
C LEU A 24 23.53 19.50 -20.82
N SER A 25 23.43 19.99 -22.06
CA SER A 25 23.53 21.42 -22.34
C SER A 25 22.38 22.19 -21.70
N ASP A 26 22.49 23.53 -21.59
CA ASP A 26 21.45 24.36 -20.99
C ASP A 26 20.08 24.19 -21.68
N ASP A 27 20.07 24.10 -23.01
CA ASP A 27 18.85 23.90 -23.79
C ASP A 27 18.22 22.52 -23.57
N GLU A 28 19.04 21.47 -23.51
CA GLU A 28 18.61 20.11 -23.22
C GLU A 28 18.13 19.97 -21.76
N GLY A 29 18.82 20.62 -20.82
CA GLY A 29 18.44 20.68 -19.41
C GLY A 29 17.09 21.37 -19.21
N MET A 30 16.85 22.48 -19.91
CA MET A 30 15.54 23.14 -19.91
C MET A 30 14.44 22.25 -20.52
N ALA A 31 14.71 21.56 -21.63
CA ALA A 31 13.77 20.63 -22.24
C ALA A 31 13.45 19.45 -21.33
N PHE A 32 14.47 18.86 -20.70
CA PHE A 32 14.34 17.78 -19.73
C PHE A 32 13.50 18.21 -18.52
N ASN A 33 13.79 19.36 -17.92
CA ASN A 33 13.03 19.87 -16.77
C ASN A 33 11.56 20.14 -17.11
N ARG A 34 11.27 20.62 -18.33
CA ARG A 34 9.88 20.77 -18.82
C ARG A 34 9.19 19.42 -18.94
N ALA A 35 9.84 18.43 -19.55
CA ALA A 35 9.29 17.09 -19.69
C ALA A 35 9.02 16.43 -18.32
N VAL A 36 9.97 16.51 -17.38
CA VAL A 36 9.79 16.00 -16.02
C VAL A 36 8.65 16.70 -15.29
N SER A 37 8.50 18.02 -15.47
CA SER A 37 7.40 18.78 -14.85
C SER A 37 6.04 18.35 -15.38
N LEU A 38 5.93 18.11 -16.70
CA LEU A 38 4.71 17.58 -17.32
C LEU A 38 4.36 16.19 -16.78
N LEU A 39 5.34 15.27 -16.75
CA LEU A 39 5.13 13.92 -16.22
C LEU A 39 4.72 13.94 -14.74
N ARG A 40 5.30 14.82 -13.93
CA ARG A 40 4.90 15.00 -12.53
C ARG A 40 3.46 15.51 -12.41
N ALA A 41 3.06 16.45 -13.26
CA ALA A 41 1.69 16.97 -13.27
C ALA A 41 0.68 15.91 -13.71
N GLU A 42 0.99 15.13 -14.75
CA GLU A 42 0.17 14.01 -15.20
C GLU A 42 0.01 12.95 -14.11
N LYS A 43 1.11 12.55 -13.47
CA LYS A 43 1.08 11.62 -12.34
C LYS A 43 0.23 12.17 -11.19
N ALA A 44 0.43 13.43 -10.80
CA ALA A 44 -0.33 14.05 -9.73
C ALA A 44 -1.83 14.09 -10.03
N ASN A 45 -2.22 14.36 -11.28
CA ASN A 45 -3.62 14.31 -11.70
C ASN A 45 -4.19 12.88 -11.66
N ALA A 46 -3.43 11.90 -12.13
CA ALA A 46 -3.84 10.49 -12.07
C ALA A 46 -4.00 10.02 -10.60
N ASP A 47 -3.06 10.37 -9.73
CA ASP A 47 -3.13 10.08 -8.29
C ASP A 47 -4.33 10.78 -7.64
N ALA A 48 -4.58 12.05 -7.97
CA ALA A 48 -5.73 12.78 -7.44
C ALA A 48 -7.07 12.16 -7.87
N GLN A 49 -7.21 11.77 -9.13
CA GLN A 49 -8.41 11.07 -9.63
C GLN A 49 -8.60 9.73 -8.94
N ARG A 50 -7.53 8.95 -8.80
CA ARG A 50 -7.54 7.66 -8.12
C ARG A 50 -7.95 7.81 -6.65
N ILE A 51 -7.35 8.74 -5.92
CA ILE A 51 -7.71 9.05 -4.52
C ILE A 51 -9.18 9.50 -4.43
N ALA A 52 -9.64 10.36 -5.35
CA ALA A 52 -11.03 10.82 -5.37
C ALA A 52 -11.98 9.62 -5.54
N THR A 53 -11.70 8.70 -6.45
CA THR A 53 -12.48 7.47 -6.62
C THR A 53 -12.50 6.63 -5.35
N LEU A 54 -11.35 6.36 -4.75
CA LEU A 54 -11.25 5.55 -3.51
C LEU A 54 -12.04 6.18 -2.36
N ARG A 55 -12.06 7.51 -2.25
CA ARG A 55 -12.81 8.24 -1.20
C ARG A 55 -14.33 8.24 -1.40
N THR A 56 -14.81 7.88 -2.59
CA THR A 56 -16.26 7.72 -2.83
C THR A 56 -16.77 6.32 -2.53
N MET A 57 -15.86 5.35 -2.36
CA MET A 57 -16.22 3.98 -2.04
C MET A 57 -16.72 3.87 -0.60
N THR A 58 -17.65 2.94 -0.37
CA THR A 58 -17.95 2.53 1.00
C THR A 58 -16.78 1.74 1.57
N ASP A 59 -16.70 1.64 2.90
CA ASP A 59 -15.62 0.89 3.55
C ASP A 59 -15.52 -0.56 3.07
N ARG A 60 -16.68 -1.19 2.82
CA ARG A 60 -16.77 -2.55 2.29
C ARG A 60 -16.23 -2.65 0.87
N ASP A 61 -16.63 -1.70 0.00
CA ASP A 61 -16.20 -1.71 -1.40
C ASP A 61 -14.71 -1.43 -1.53
N LEU A 62 -14.17 -0.52 -0.70
CA LEU A 62 -12.74 -0.25 -0.63
C LEU A 62 -11.95 -1.48 -0.16
N ALA A 63 -12.42 -2.17 0.88
CA ALA A 63 -11.77 -3.40 1.35
C ALA A 63 -11.78 -4.50 0.26
N GLN A 64 -12.88 -4.63 -0.47
CA GLN A 64 -12.99 -5.57 -1.59
C GLN A 64 -12.04 -5.22 -2.74
N GLU A 65 -11.94 -3.93 -3.09
CA GLU A 65 -11.05 -3.44 -4.15
C GLU A 65 -9.57 -3.68 -3.80
N VAL A 66 -9.20 -3.40 -2.54
CA VAL A 66 -7.85 -3.65 -2.03
C VAL A 66 -7.51 -5.14 -2.11
N LEU A 67 -8.44 -6.01 -1.70
CA LEU A 67 -8.25 -7.45 -1.83
C LEU A 67 -8.02 -7.84 -3.30
N TRP A 68 -8.83 -7.33 -4.23
CA TRP A 68 -8.75 -7.66 -5.66
C TRP A 68 -7.44 -7.20 -6.32
N GLU A 69 -7.01 -5.96 -6.08
CA GLU A 69 -5.76 -5.42 -6.61
C GLU A 69 -4.55 -6.23 -6.13
N CYS A 70 -4.58 -6.67 -4.87
CA CYS A 70 -3.44 -7.31 -4.25
C CYS A 70 -3.44 -8.85 -4.43
N VAL A 71 -4.57 -9.47 -4.80
CA VAL A 71 -4.63 -10.91 -5.13
C VAL A 71 -3.62 -11.23 -6.25
N GLY A 72 -2.70 -12.15 -5.96
CA GLY A 72 -1.68 -12.63 -6.91
C GLY A 72 -0.36 -11.84 -6.91
N GLN A 73 -0.22 -10.78 -6.11
CA GLN A 73 1.03 -9.99 -6.07
C GLN A 73 2.16 -10.59 -5.21
N GLY A 74 1.94 -11.74 -4.57
CA GLY A 74 2.93 -12.34 -3.66
C GLY A 74 3.01 -11.60 -2.33
N SER A 75 3.45 -12.31 -1.27
CA SER A 75 3.40 -11.82 0.12
C SER A 75 4.16 -10.53 0.38
N ASP A 76 5.16 -10.22 -0.44
CA ASP A 76 6.17 -9.21 -0.11
C ASP A 76 5.78 -7.78 -0.56
N THR A 77 4.90 -7.66 -1.55
CA THR A 77 4.42 -6.35 -2.08
C THR A 77 2.95 -6.08 -1.76
N TYR A 78 2.20 -7.12 -1.38
CA TYR A 78 0.82 -7.03 -0.94
C TYR A 78 0.59 -6.02 0.20
N PRO A 79 1.39 -5.98 1.28
CA PRO A 79 1.03 -5.19 2.46
C PRO A 79 1.15 -3.68 2.19
N ASP A 80 2.22 -3.23 1.54
CA ASP A 80 2.45 -1.79 1.33
C ASP A 80 1.44 -1.17 0.37
N ARG A 81 1.09 -1.89 -0.71
CA ARG A 81 0.10 -1.42 -1.68
C ARG A 81 -1.31 -1.38 -1.07
N ALA A 82 -1.68 -2.42 -0.32
CA ALA A 82 -2.97 -2.46 0.37
C ALA A 82 -3.09 -1.31 1.38
N LEU A 83 -2.06 -1.10 2.20
CA LEU A 83 -2.02 0.00 3.17
C LEU A 83 -2.09 1.38 2.50
N GLN A 84 -1.41 1.56 1.37
CA GLN A 84 -1.50 2.79 0.60
C GLN A 84 -2.94 3.07 0.16
N MET A 85 -3.61 2.09 -0.47
CA MET A 85 -4.98 2.25 -0.97
C MET A 85 -5.98 2.52 0.15
N LEU A 86 -5.86 1.82 1.29
CA LEU A 86 -6.69 2.08 2.47
C LEU A 86 -6.48 3.52 2.96
N ARG A 87 -5.23 3.99 3.09
CA ARG A 87 -4.94 5.36 3.51
C ARG A 87 -5.52 6.41 2.56
N GLU A 88 -5.40 6.18 1.26
CA GLU A 88 -5.91 7.08 0.23
C GLU A 88 -7.43 7.14 0.18
N GLY A 89 -8.11 6.00 0.37
CA GLY A 89 -9.55 5.90 0.55
C GLY A 89 -10.07 6.54 1.84
N GLY A 90 -9.17 6.96 2.74
CA GLY A 90 -9.53 7.68 3.95
C GLY A 90 -9.71 6.80 5.19
N PHE A 91 -9.26 5.54 5.17
CA PHE A 91 -9.31 4.61 6.31
C PHE A 91 -8.44 5.02 7.52
N VAL A 92 -7.89 6.24 7.53
CA VAL A 92 -7.04 6.75 8.59
C VAL A 92 -7.88 7.55 9.58
N ARG A 93 -8.49 6.85 10.55
CA ARG A 93 -8.75 7.46 11.87
C ARG A 93 -8.32 6.65 13.07
N HIS A 94 -8.06 5.33 12.98
CA HIS A 94 -7.46 4.62 14.11
C HIS A 94 -6.43 3.59 13.65
N ALA A 95 -5.25 3.63 14.29
CA ALA A 95 -4.15 2.65 14.18
C ALA A 95 -4.60 1.18 14.36
N GLY A 96 -5.84 0.99 14.80
CA GLY A 96 -6.46 -0.31 14.97
C GLY A 96 -6.90 -1.01 13.70
N ILE A 97 -7.33 -0.30 12.66
CA ILE A 97 -7.79 -0.96 11.44
C ILE A 97 -6.62 -1.53 10.64
N GLU A 98 -5.47 -0.84 10.64
CA GLU A 98 -4.21 -1.38 10.11
C GLU A 98 -3.82 -2.69 10.82
N ALA A 99 -3.98 -2.75 12.16
CA ALA A 99 -3.74 -3.97 12.93
C ALA A 99 -4.73 -5.09 12.58
N ALA A 100 -6.04 -4.80 12.53
CA ALA A 100 -7.07 -5.79 12.18
C ALA A 100 -6.91 -6.32 10.74
N TYR A 101 -6.59 -5.45 9.79
CA TYR A 101 -6.35 -5.86 8.40
C TYR A 101 -5.11 -6.74 8.28
N ARG A 102 -4.00 -6.39 8.96
CA ARG A 102 -2.78 -7.21 8.97
C ARG A 102 -3.02 -8.60 9.57
N VAL A 103 -3.75 -8.69 10.68
CA VAL A 103 -4.12 -9.99 11.29
C VAL A 103 -5.01 -10.81 10.34
N GLY A 104 -6.00 -10.18 9.70
CA GLY A 104 -6.83 -10.80 8.67
C GLY A 104 -6.02 -11.33 7.48
N PHE A 105 -5.03 -10.55 7.03
CA PHE A 105 -4.16 -10.89 5.92
C PHE A 105 -3.16 -12.01 6.24
N GLU A 106 -2.50 -11.96 7.40
CA GLU A 106 -1.59 -13.02 7.86
C GLU A 106 -2.34 -14.36 7.97
N ALA A 107 -3.54 -14.36 8.55
CA ALA A 107 -4.40 -15.54 8.61
C ALA A 107 -4.81 -16.03 7.21
N SER A 108 -5.11 -15.12 6.27
CA SER A 108 -5.40 -15.49 4.89
C SER A 108 -4.20 -16.13 4.19
N SER A 109 -3.00 -15.62 4.46
CA SER A 109 -1.75 -15.98 3.77
C SER A 109 -1.17 -17.32 4.25
N GLU A 110 -1.46 -17.70 5.50
CA GLU A 110 -1.17 -19.03 6.04
C GLU A 110 -2.08 -20.16 5.48
N GLY A 111 -2.97 -19.84 4.53
CA GLY A 111 -3.81 -20.82 3.82
C GLY A 111 -5.18 -21.09 4.44
N TRP A 112 -5.53 -20.42 5.54
CA TRP A 112 -6.78 -20.65 6.27
C TRP A 112 -8.03 -20.25 5.48
N ASN A 113 -7.91 -19.32 4.53
CA ASN A 113 -9.00 -18.90 3.66
C ASN A 113 -9.19 -19.78 2.42
N GLY A 114 -8.27 -20.74 2.17
CA GLY A 114 -8.27 -21.58 0.97
C GLY A 114 -9.12 -22.85 1.10
N GLU A 115 -9.07 -23.53 2.25
CA GLU A 115 -9.80 -24.80 2.47
C GLU A 115 -11.12 -24.62 3.25
N HIS A 116 -11.25 -23.57 4.08
CA HIS A 116 -12.44 -23.32 4.88
C HIS A 116 -12.77 -21.81 5.00
N PRO A 117 -13.34 -21.18 3.96
CA PRO A 117 -13.80 -19.79 4.05
C PRO A 117 -14.90 -19.66 5.11
N GLY A 118 -14.53 -19.18 6.31
CA GLY A 118 -15.42 -19.04 7.47
C GLY A 118 -14.81 -19.51 8.81
N ASP A 119 -13.89 -20.49 8.78
CA ASP A 119 -13.38 -21.14 10.00
C ASP A 119 -12.24 -20.37 10.68
N ALA A 120 -11.67 -19.37 10.00
CA ALA A 120 -10.65 -18.52 10.60
C ALA A 120 -11.17 -17.82 11.87
N ALA A 121 -12.43 -17.37 11.88
CA ALA A 121 -13.06 -16.74 13.04
C ALA A 121 -13.23 -17.70 14.24
N GLU A 122 -13.27 -19.01 13.99
CA GLU A 122 -13.38 -20.04 15.04
C GLU A 122 -12.02 -20.53 15.52
N GLN A 123 -10.92 -20.16 14.84
CA GLN A 123 -9.56 -20.49 15.27
C GLN A 123 -9.16 -19.67 16.49
N PRO A 124 -8.84 -20.31 17.64
CA PRO A 124 -8.57 -19.59 18.88
C PRO A 124 -7.43 -18.58 18.77
N ARG A 125 -6.38 -18.87 17.98
CA ARG A 125 -5.25 -17.96 17.79
C ARG A 125 -5.62 -16.73 16.97
N PHE A 126 -6.41 -16.91 15.92
CA PHE A 126 -6.91 -15.79 15.11
C PHE A 126 -7.89 -14.93 15.89
N ALA A 127 -8.86 -15.58 16.56
CA ALA A 127 -9.83 -14.89 17.41
C ALA A 127 -9.13 -14.08 18.51
N LEU A 128 -8.09 -14.65 19.15
CA LEU A 128 -7.30 -13.95 20.17
C LEU A 128 -6.50 -12.78 19.57
N ALA A 129 -5.80 -12.98 18.46
CA ALA A 129 -5.03 -11.92 17.80
C ALA A 129 -5.93 -10.79 17.29
N MET A 130 -7.11 -11.12 16.76
CA MET A 130 -8.12 -10.15 16.35
C MET A 130 -8.71 -9.43 17.56
N GLN A 131 -8.99 -10.15 18.66
CA GLN A 131 -9.48 -9.55 19.89
C GLN A 131 -8.45 -8.59 20.50
N GLU A 132 -7.18 -8.97 20.61
CA GLU A 132 -6.09 -8.11 21.08
C GLU A 132 -5.92 -6.87 20.17
N ALA A 133 -6.02 -7.06 18.85
CA ALA A 133 -6.00 -5.96 17.90
C ALA A 133 -7.16 -5.01 18.16
N LEU A 134 -8.40 -5.52 18.28
CA LEU A 134 -9.64 -4.78 18.57
C LEU A 134 -9.60 -4.03 19.92
N GLU A 135 -9.07 -4.66 20.97
CA GLU A 135 -8.89 -4.05 22.30
C GLU A 135 -7.86 -2.92 22.26
N THR A 136 -6.75 -3.11 21.53
CA THR A 136 -5.77 -2.04 21.29
C THR A 136 -6.39 -0.85 20.53
N ILE A 137 -7.39 -1.09 19.67
CA ILE A 137 -8.15 -0.02 19.00
C ILE A 137 -8.99 0.73 20.03
N ARG A 138 -9.81 0.01 20.79
CA ARG A 138 -10.75 0.57 21.75
C ARG A 138 -10.03 1.47 22.76
N ASP A 139 -8.94 0.96 23.35
CA ASP A 139 -8.21 1.69 24.39
C ASP A 139 -7.54 2.97 23.87
N ARG A 140 -7.17 3.01 22.57
CA ARG A 140 -6.66 4.23 21.92
C ARG A 140 -7.75 5.23 21.55
N ILE A 141 -8.94 4.76 21.18
CA ILE A 141 -10.09 5.63 20.90
C ILE A 141 -10.56 6.30 22.19
N GLU A 142 -10.63 5.54 23.28
CA GLU A 142 -11.13 6.02 24.57
C GLU A 142 -10.08 6.82 25.36
N GLY A 143 -8.78 6.66 25.06
CA GLY A 143 -7.69 7.41 25.68
C GLY A 143 -7.41 8.80 25.08
N ASP A 144 -7.87 9.07 23.84
CA ASP A 144 -7.70 10.36 23.13
C ASP A 144 -8.94 11.28 23.22
N ALA A 145 -9.96 10.91 24.03
CA ALA A 145 -11.19 11.68 24.27
C ALA A 145 -11.14 12.47 25.60
#